data_AF-A0A1V3GDS5-F1
#
_entry.id   AF-A0A1V3GDS5-F1
#
_cell.length_a   1.000
_cell.length_b   1.000
_cell.length_c   1.000
_cell.angle_alpha   90.00
_cell.angle_beta   90.00
_cell.angle_gamma   90.00
#
_symmetry.space_group_name_H-M   'P 1'
#
loop_
_entity.id
_entity.type
_entity.pdbx_description
1 polymer ?
#
loop_
_entity_poly.entity_id
_entity_poly.type
_entity_poly.pdbx_seq_one_letter_code
_entity_poly.pdbx_strand_id
1 'polypeptide(L)' 'MEELQAVDFVLVELTLYLDTHPQDQNAVQQFNQYAQQRKKIKRAIESKYGPLQQYGNSYSGMPWNWSSGPWPWQL' A
#
# COMPACT_ATOMS: atom_id res chain seq x y z
N MET A 1 6.57 4.06 -8.43
CA MET A 1 6.28 4.47 -7.04
C MET A 1 5.05 5.35 -7.00
N GLU A 2 4.95 6.33 -7.90
CA GLU A 2 3.81 7.25 -8.03
C GLU A 2 2.45 6.56 -7.95
N GLU A 3 2.27 5.41 -8.61
CA GLU A 3 1.01 4.66 -8.54
C GLU A 3 0.66 4.18 -7.12
N LEU A 4 1.65 3.70 -6.35
CA LEU A 4 1.43 3.29 -4.95
C LEU A 4 1.06 4.52 -4.10
N GLN A 5 1.77 5.63 -4.29
CA GLN A 5 1.50 6.88 -3.58
C GLN A 5 0.12 7.46 -3.92
N ALA A 6 -0.29 7.40 -5.18
CA ALA A 6 -1.61 7.85 -5.62
C ALA A 6 -2.73 7.00 -5.00
N VAL A 7 -2.57 5.68 -4.98
CA VAL A 7 -3.54 4.79 -4.33
C VAL A 7 -3.56 4.99 -2.81
N ASP A 8 -2.41 5.20 -2.18
CA ASP A 8 -2.31 5.52 -0.76
C ASP A 8 -3.03 6.84 -0.44
N PHE A 9 -2.87 7.87 -1.27
CA PHE A 9 -3.59 9.14 -1.15
C PHE A 9 -5.11 8.94 -1.24
N VAL A 10 -5.59 8.22 -2.27
CA VAL A 10 -7.03 7.95 -2.43
C VAL A 10 -7.61 7.23 -1.21
N LEU A 11 -6.87 6.27 -0.63
CA LEU A 11 -7.32 5.56 0.56
C LEU A 11 -7.41 6.47 1.78
N VAL A 12 -6.48 7.40 1.96
CA VAL A 12 -6.55 8.41 3.04
C VAL A 12 -7.78 9.30 2.85
N GLU A 13 -8.00 9.84 1.65
CA GLU A 13 -9.14 10.71 1.37
C GLU A 13 -10.48 9.99 1.58
N LEU A 14 -10.59 8.73 1.14
CA LEU A 14 -11.79 7.93 1.35
C LEU A 14 -12.03 7.61 2.83
N THR A 15 -10.97 7.38 3.62
CA THR A 15 -11.11 7.24 5.08
C THR A 15 -11.69 8.51 5.69
N LEU A 16 -11.11 9.68 5.39
CA LEU A 16 -11.59 10.95 5.92
C LEU A 16 -13.04 11.25 5.50
N TYR A 17 -13.41 10.93 4.26
CA TYR A 17 -14.79 11.07 3.79
C TYR A 17 -15.75 10.12 4.54
N LEU A 18 -15.39 8.83 4.67
CA LEU A 18 -16.22 7.81 5.33
C LEU A 18 -16.39 8.06 6.84
N ASP A 19 -15.43 8.72 7.50
CA ASP A 19 -15.58 9.16 8.90
C ASP A 19 -16.79 10.09 9.09
N THR A 20 -17.17 10.82 8.05
CA THR A 20 -18.35 11.72 8.05
C THR A 20 -19.57 11.13 7.33
N HIS A 21 -19.37 10.15 6.45
CA HIS A 21 -20.43 9.50 5.64
C HIS A 21 -20.37 7.96 5.74
N PRO A 22 -20.52 7.36 6.94
CA PRO A 22 -20.25 5.93 7.14
C PRO A 22 -21.25 4.98 6.47
N GLN A 23 -22.40 5.49 6.01
CA GLN A 23 -23.45 4.72 5.34
C GLN A 23 -23.37 4.78 3.80
N ASP A 24 -22.39 5.51 3.25
CA ASP A 24 -22.19 5.61 1.80
C ASP A 24 -21.56 4.31 1.26
N GLN A 25 -22.42 3.42 0.77
CA GLN A 25 -22.03 2.11 0.24
C GLN A 25 -21.09 2.21 -0.97
N ASN A 26 -21.24 3.26 -1.79
CA ASN A 26 -20.40 3.45 -2.97
C ASN A 26 -18.98 3.81 -2.55
N ALA A 27 -18.83 4.72 -1.59
CA ALA A 27 -17.53 5.08 -1.04
C ALA A 27 -16.84 3.89 -0.34
N VAL A 28 -17.60 3.06 0.40
CA VAL A 28 -17.07 1.82 0.98
C VAL A 28 -16.61 0.84 -0.10
N GLN A 29 -17.38 0.67 -1.17
CA GLN A 29 -17.00 -0.20 -2.28
C GLN A 29 -15.73 0.31 -2.96
N GLN A 30 -15.63 1.61 -3.20
CA GLN A 30 -14.46 2.24 -3.80
C GLN A 30 -13.22 2.08 -2.91
N PHE A 31 -13.35 2.27 -1.60
CA PHE A 31 -12.27 2.03 -0.63
C PHE A 31 -11.76 0.59 -0.73
N ASN A 32 -12.67 -0.39 -0.75
CA ASN A 32 -12.31 -1.80 -0.87
C ASN A 32 -11.61 -2.13 -2.20
N GLN A 33 -12.02 -1.51 -3.31
CA GLN A 33 -11.38 -1.67 -4.62
C GLN A 33 -9.93 -1.16 -4.58
N TYR A 34 -9.72 0.06 -4.08
CA TYR A 34 -8.38 0.62 -3.96
C TYR A 34 -7.51 -0.13 -2.95
N ALA A 35 -8.07 -0.63 -1.86
CA ALA A 35 -7.35 -1.46 -0.89
C ALA A 35 -6.84 -2.77 -1.53
N GLN A 36 -7.62 -3.37 -2.43
CA GLN A 36 -7.18 -4.52 -3.21
C GLN A 36 -6.11 -4.14 -4.24
N GLN A 37 -6.27 -3.02 -4.94
CA GLN A 37 -5.28 -2.54 -5.91
C GLN A 37 -3.93 -2.23 -5.23
N ARG A 38 -3.95 -1.54 -4.08
CA ARG A 38 -2.76 -1.27 -3.25
C ARG A 38 -1.98 -2.55 -2.95
N LYS A 39 -2.67 -3.62 -2.53
CA LYS A 39 -2.03 -4.91 -2.24
C LYS A 39 -1.31 -5.49 -3.47
N LYS A 40 -1.88 -5.35 -4.67
CA LYS A 40 -1.26 -5.81 -5.92
C LYS A 40 -0.02 -4.99 -6.26
N ILE A 41 -0.12 -3.66 -6.23
CA ILE A 41 0.99 -2.75 -6.52
C ILE A 41 2.13 -2.97 -5.51
N LYS A 42 1.80 -3.01 -4.21
CA LYS A 42 2.76 -3.27 -3.14
C LYS A 42 3.56 -4.54 -3.40
N ARG A 43 2.89 -5.66 -3.71
CA ARG A 43 3.57 -6.94 -4.03
C ARG A 43 4.52 -6.82 -5.22
N ALA A 44 4.11 -6.08 -6.27
CA ALA A 44 4.95 -5.88 -7.45
C ALA A 44 6.17 -4.99 -7.20
N ILE A 45 6.08 -4.06 -6.24
CA ILE A 45 7.22 -3.26 -5.79
C ILE A 45 8.11 -4.12 -4.89
N GLU A 46 7.54 -4.88 -3.96
CA GLU A 46 8.29 -5.74 -3.04
C GLU A 46 9.09 -6.83 -3.74
N SER A 47 8.58 -7.38 -4.84
CA SER A 47 9.33 -8.35 -5.64
C SER A 47 10.59 -7.76 -6.30
N LYS A 48 10.66 -6.44 -6.46
CA LYS A 48 11.79 -5.73 -7.10
C LYS A 48 12.75 -5.12 -6.09
N TYR A 49 12.21 -4.55 -5.01
CA TYR A 49 12.98 -3.73 -4.06
C TYR A 49 13.11 -4.36 -2.66
N GLY A 50 12.46 -5.50 -2.42
CA GLY A 50 12.42 -6.12 -1.10
C GLY A 50 11.27 -5.59 -0.22
N PRO A 51 11.23 -6.00 1.06
CA PRO A 51 10.10 -5.72 1.95
C PRO A 51 9.92 -4.21 2.21
N LEU A 52 8.67 -3.72 2.13
CA LEU A 52 8.36 -2.31 2.36
C LEU A 52 7.82 -1.99 3.76
N GLN A 53 7.30 -2.97 4.50
CA GLN A 53 6.69 -2.77 5.81
C GLN A 53 7.19 -3.79 6.85
N GLN A 54 7.46 -3.31 8.06
CA GLN A 54 7.93 -4.13 9.19
C GLN A 54 6.83 -4.96 9.86
N TYR A 55 7.24 -5.78 10.82
CA TYR A 55 6.35 -6.47 11.77
C TYR A 55 5.39 -7.46 11.09
N GLY A 56 5.88 -8.20 10.09
CA GLY A 56 5.11 -9.23 9.38
C GLY A 56 4.16 -8.72 8.29
N ASN A 57 4.13 -7.41 8.05
CA ASN A 57 3.30 -6.82 6.98
C ASN A 57 3.87 -7.08 5.57
N SER A 58 5.16 -7.38 5.47
CA SER A 58 5.87 -7.73 4.24
C SER A 58 6.70 -8.99 4.46
N TYR A 59 6.77 -9.84 3.45
CA TYR A 59 7.61 -11.03 3.51
C TYR A 59 9.08 -10.66 3.33
N SER A 60 9.93 -11.22 4.19
CA SER A 60 11.38 -11.05 4.09
C SER A 60 11.98 -12.19 3.28
N GLY A 61 13.07 -11.89 2.58
CA GLY A 61 13.90 -12.88 1.91
C GLY A 61 14.84 -13.60 2.90
N MET A 62 15.57 -14.57 2.36
CA MET A 62 16.71 -15.20 3.04
C MET A 62 17.95 -15.01 2.18
N PRO A 63 19.06 -14.43 2.70
CA PRO A 63 19.24 -13.92 4.07
C PRO A 63 18.35 -12.70 4.39
N TRP A 64 18.23 -12.35 5.68
CA TRP A 64 17.41 -11.22 6.15
C TRP A 64 17.73 -9.95 5.36
N ASN A 65 16.74 -9.45 4.60
CA ASN A 65 16.95 -8.43 3.58
C ASN A 65 16.27 -7.08 3.85
N TRP A 66 15.80 -6.84 5.08
CA TRP A 66 15.13 -5.58 5.43
C TRP A 66 16.05 -4.36 5.26
N SER A 67 17.32 -4.48 5.61
CA SER A 67 18.32 -3.41 5.47
C SER A 67 18.99 -3.37 4.09
N SER A 68 18.62 -4.27 3.16
CA SER A 68 19.38 -4.56 1.94
C SER A 68 18.95 -3.74 0.71
N GLY A 69 18.39 -2.54 0.92
CA GLY A 69 17.89 -1.67 -0.16
C GLY A 69 18.90 -1.43 -1.30
N PRO A 70 18.40 -1.02 -2.47
CA PRO A 70 17.94 0.37 -2.57
C PRO A 70 16.47 0.49 -2.22
N TRP A 71 16.18 1.41 -1.31
CA TRP A 71 14.81 1.73 -0.97
C TRP A 71 14.15 2.45 -2.15
N PRO A 72 12.85 2.26 -2.38
CA PRO A 72 12.20 2.86 -3.53
C PRO A 72 12.42 4.38 -3.61
N TRP A 73 12.49 5.09 -2.47
CA TRP A 73 12.62 6.57 -2.40
C TRP A 73 14.06 7.08 -2.57
N GLN A 74 15.02 6.17 -2.74
CA GLN A 74 16.41 6.51 -3.05
C GLN A 74 16.65 6.62 -4.57
N LEU A 75 15.60 6.46 -5.38
CA LEU A 75 15.60 6.60 -6.85
C LEU A 75 14.76 7.80 -7.29
#